data_AF-A0A1H2K3E3-F1
#
_entry.id   AF-A0A1H2K3E3-F1
#
_cell.length_a   1.000
_cell.length_b   1.000
_cell.length_c   1.000
_cell.angle_alpha   90.00
_cell.angle_beta   90.00
_cell.angle_gamma   90.00
#
_symmetry.space_group_name_H-M   'P 1'
#
loop_
_entity.id
_entity.type
_entity.pdbx_description
1 polymer ?
#
loop_
_entity_poly.entity_id
_entity_poly.type
_entity_poly.pdbx_seq_one_letter_code
_entity_poly.pdbx_strand_id
1 'polypeptide(L)'
;MTDVPPRKRPDPAEVRAAVLAVADWLTDSSAPAPARPALAAAVRLTARTLEHLAPGNSVEVRVPPFVAVQCIEGPRHTRGTPPNVVETSPRTWLLMVTGLQTYDAALGAGAVDASGHRAELVAELMPLVPLGPAAP
;
A
#
# COMPACT_ATOMS: atom_id res chain seq x y z
N MET A 1 -27.86 -3.41 10.66
CA MET A 1 -26.55 -2.75 10.51
C MET A 1 -25.55 -3.63 11.22
N THR A 2 -24.91 -4.54 10.48
CA THR A 2 -23.97 -5.50 11.08
C THR A 2 -22.73 -4.72 11.47
N ASP A 3 -22.54 -4.53 12.77
CA ASP A 3 -21.32 -3.94 13.33
C ASP A 3 -20.15 -4.87 12.98
N VAL A 4 -19.33 -4.45 12.02
CA VAL A 4 -18.09 -5.16 11.71
C VAL A 4 -17.10 -4.76 12.80
N PRO A 5 -16.63 -5.69 13.64
CA PRO A 5 -15.71 -5.33 14.70
C PRO A 5 -14.49 -4.59 14.11
N PRO A 6 -14.01 -3.53 14.77
CA PRO A 6 -12.90 -2.75 14.26
C PRO A 6 -11.71 -3.69 14.01
N ARG A 7 -11.19 -3.65 12.78
CA ARG A 7 -10.01 -4.46 12.42
C ARG A 7 -8.88 -4.14 13.39
N LYS A 8 -8.35 -5.18 14.05
CA LYS A 8 -7.23 -5.05 14.97
C LYS A 8 -6.08 -4.31 14.28
N ARG A 9 -5.54 -3.29 14.96
CA ARG A 9 -4.35 -2.55 14.52
C ARG A 9 -3.22 -3.54 14.18
N PRO A 10 -2.58 -3.44 13.00
CA PRO A 10 -1.38 -4.22 12.70
C PRO A 10 -0.28 -3.96 13.73
N ASP A 11 0.36 -5.01 14.23
CA ASP A 11 1.51 -4.88 15.12
C ASP A 11 2.71 -4.33 14.33
N PRO A 12 3.28 -3.16 14.70
CA PRO A 12 4.44 -2.60 14.00
C PRO A 12 5.63 -3.56 13.89
N ALA A 13 5.86 -4.42 14.90
CA ALA A 13 6.94 -5.39 14.87
C ALA A 13 6.69 -6.49 13.82
N GLU A 14 5.45 -6.98 13.73
CA GLU A 14 5.03 -7.97 12.73
C GLU A 14 5.09 -7.39 11.31
N VAL A 15 4.63 -6.15 11.13
CA VAL A 15 4.70 -5.43 9.85
C VAL A 15 6.16 -5.31 9.41
N ARG A 16 7.05 -4.86 10.30
CA ARG A 16 8.48 -4.73 9.99
C ARG A 16 9.13 -6.07 9.67
N ALA A 17 8.81 -7.13 10.44
CA ALA A 17 9.33 -8.47 10.19
C ALA A 17 8.90 -9.00 8.81
N ALA A 18 7.64 -8.79 8.43
CA ALA A 18 7.13 -9.21 7.12
C ALA A 18 7.79 -8.46 5.95
N VAL A 19 8.05 -7.15 6.12
CA VAL A 19 8.79 -6.35 5.13
C VAL A 19 10.24 -6.82 5.01
N LEU A 20 10.92 -7.07 6.14
CA LEU A 20 12.30 -7.56 6.14
C LEU A 20 12.42 -8.94 5.48
N ALA A 21 11.42 -9.80 5.62
CA ALA A 21 11.40 -11.13 4.97
C ALA A 21 11.40 -11.06 3.43
N VAL A 22 11.15 -9.89 2.83
CA VAL A 22 11.17 -9.68 1.38
C VAL A 22 12.16 -8.57 0.95
N ALA A 23 12.91 -7.99 1.89
CA ALA A 23 13.75 -6.81 1.64
C ALA A 23 14.83 -7.04 0.59
N ASP A 24 15.57 -8.16 0.67
CA ASP A 24 16.64 -8.48 -0.28
C ASP A 24 16.13 -8.47 -1.73
N TRP A 25 14.96 -9.10 -1.95
CA TRP A 25 14.31 -9.10 -3.25
C TRP A 25 13.85 -7.70 -3.70
N LEU A 26 13.44 -6.82 -2.78
CA LEU A 26 13.06 -5.45 -3.13
C LEU A 26 14.27 -4.62 -3.55
N THR A 27 15.40 -4.76 -2.83
CA THR A 27 16.63 -3.99 -3.08
C THR A 27 17.48 -4.52 -4.23
N ASP A 28 17.40 -5.81 -4.51
CA ASP A 28 18.14 -6.48 -5.59
C ASP A 28 17.17 -7.24 -6.51
N SER A 29 17.06 -6.79 -7.75
CA SER A 29 16.20 -7.44 -8.75
C SER A 29 16.72 -8.79 -9.23
N SER A 30 17.98 -9.14 -8.95
CA SER A 30 18.57 -10.44 -9.25
C SER A 30 18.33 -11.48 -8.16
N ALA A 31 17.94 -11.05 -6.95
CA ALA A 31 17.60 -11.94 -5.86
C ALA A 31 16.34 -12.77 -6.17
N PRO A 32 16.25 -14.00 -5.64
CA PRO A 32 15.09 -14.86 -5.88
C PRO A 32 13.80 -14.24 -5.33
N ALA A 33 12.70 -14.42 -6.06
CA ALA A 33 11.40 -13.97 -5.59
C ALA A 33 11.01 -14.68 -4.27
N PRO A 34 10.43 -13.96 -3.29
CA PRO A 34 10.03 -14.55 -2.03
C PRO A 34 8.90 -15.56 -2.22
N ALA A 35 8.80 -16.51 -1.30
CA ALA A 35 7.67 -17.44 -1.26
C ALA A 35 6.34 -16.67 -1.15
N ARG A 36 5.30 -17.16 -1.83
CA ARG A 36 3.96 -16.53 -1.87
C ARG A 36 3.42 -16.13 -0.49
N PRO A 37 3.56 -16.93 0.59
CA PRO A 37 3.09 -16.53 1.92
C PRO A 37 3.81 -15.30 2.48
N ALA A 38 5.13 -15.18 2.29
CA ALA A 38 5.91 -14.04 2.75
C ALA A 38 5.51 -12.76 2.00
N LEU A 39 5.38 -12.84 0.67
CA LEU A 39 4.90 -11.72 -0.14
C LEU A 39 3.48 -11.29 0.25
N ALA A 40 2.57 -12.26 0.43
CA ALA A 40 1.20 -11.98 0.84
C ALA A 40 1.13 -11.31 2.22
N ALA A 41 1.96 -11.75 3.17
CA ALA A 41 2.02 -11.17 4.51
C ALA A 41 2.52 -9.72 4.46
N ALA A 42 3.64 -9.46 3.77
CA ALA A 42 4.20 -8.12 3.62
C ALA A 42 3.17 -7.14 3.00
N VAL A 43 2.51 -7.55 1.91
CA VAL A 43 1.50 -6.73 1.23
C VAL A 43 0.29 -6.47 2.12
N ARG A 44 -0.28 -7.51 2.74
CA ARG A 44 -1.49 -7.37 3.57
C ARG A 44 -1.25 -6.52 4.80
N LEU A 45 -0.13 -6.72 5.50
CA LEU A 45 0.19 -6.00 6.72
C LEU A 45 0.47 -4.51 6.44
N THR A 46 1.20 -4.20 5.37
CA THR A 46 1.46 -2.80 4.98
C THR A 46 0.21 -2.09 4.47
N ALA A 47 -0.64 -2.74 3.67
CA ALA A 47 -1.92 -2.16 3.25
C ALA A 47 -2.88 -1.91 4.42
N ARG A 48 -2.94 -2.83 5.39
CA ARG A 48 -3.72 -2.61 6.62
C ARG A 48 -3.13 -1.51 7.50
N THR A 49 -1.81 -1.31 7.45
CA THR A 49 -1.15 -0.20 8.14
C THR A 49 -1.59 1.13 7.54
N LEU A 50 -1.67 1.22 6.20
CA LEU A 50 -2.25 2.38 5.50
C LEU A 50 -3.71 2.65 5.94
N GLU A 51 -4.57 1.62 5.90
CA GLU A 51 -5.98 1.69 6.37
C GLU A 51 -6.09 2.21 7.80
N HIS A 52 -5.15 1.83 8.67
CA HIS A 52 -5.16 2.23 10.08
C HIS A 52 -4.60 3.64 10.32
N LEU A 53 -3.60 4.07 9.54
CA LEU A 53 -2.99 5.40 9.66
C LEU A 53 -3.89 6.50 9.06
N ALA A 54 -4.62 6.18 7.99
CA ALA A 54 -5.59 7.05 7.35
C ALA A 54 -6.93 6.32 7.24
N PRO A 55 -7.68 6.16 8.35
CA PRO A 55 -8.98 5.51 8.31
C PRO A 55 -9.92 6.25 7.36
N GLY A 56 -10.76 5.52 6.63
CA GLY A 56 -11.73 6.13 5.73
C GLY A 56 -12.19 5.23 4.60
N ASN A 57 -13.05 5.77 3.76
CA ASN A 57 -13.67 5.06 2.65
C ASN A 57 -13.69 5.86 1.34
N SER A 58 -12.86 6.91 1.27
CA SER A 58 -12.81 7.80 0.11
C SER A 58 -11.95 7.23 -1.01
N VAL A 59 -10.87 6.51 -0.66
CA VAL A 59 -9.91 5.91 -1.59
C VAL A 59 -9.80 4.41 -1.36
N GLU A 60 -9.83 3.63 -2.44
CA GLU A 60 -9.58 2.19 -2.42
C GLU A 60 -8.19 1.88 -2.98
N VAL A 61 -7.36 1.18 -2.20
CA VAL A 61 -6.06 0.70 -2.64
C VAL A 61 -6.13 -0.80 -2.90
N ARG A 62 -5.73 -1.21 -4.10
CA ARG A 62 -5.79 -2.60 -4.58
C ARG A 62 -4.39 -3.10 -4.91
N VAL A 63 -4.05 -4.24 -4.32
CA VAL A 63 -2.79 -4.94 -4.58
C VAL A 63 -3.10 -6.40 -4.90
N PRO A 64 -3.62 -6.70 -6.10
CA PRO A 64 -3.97 -8.06 -6.49
C PRO A 64 -2.73 -8.98 -6.53
N PRO A 65 -2.87 -10.27 -6.16
CA PRO A 65 -4.10 -10.95 -5.74
C PRO A 65 -4.33 -10.91 -4.22
N PHE A 66 -3.62 -10.06 -3.46
CA PHE A 66 -3.47 -10.25 -2.01
C PHE A 66 -4.46 -9.48 -1.15
N VAL A 67 -4.78 -8.24 -1.52
CA VAL A 67 -5.58 -7.35 -0.67
C VAL A 67 -6.21 -6.20 -1.45
N ALA A 68 -7.35 -5.73 -0.95
CA ALA A 68 -7.88 -4.40 -1.20
C ALA A 68 -8.26 -3.78 0.16
N VAL A 69 -7.91 -2.51 0.37
CA VAL A 69 -8.25 -1.75 1.59
C VAL A 69 -8.89 -0.42 1.20
N GLN A 70 -9.71 0.12 2.10
CA GLN A 70 -10.19 1.49 1.98
C GLN A 70 -9.49 2.35 3.00
N CYS A 71 -9.15 3.57 2.60
CA CYS A 71 -8.45 4.54 3.43
C CYS A 71 -8.87 5.95 3.04
N ILE A 72 -8.33 6.92 3.78
CA ILE A 72 -8.52 8.36 3.60
C ILE A 72 -9.97 8.77 3.88
N GLU A 73 -10.15 9.60 4.90
CA GLU A 73 -11.44 10.22 5.20
C GLU A 73 -11.91 11.08 4.03
N GLY A 74 -13.22 11.26 3.91
CA GLY A 74 -13.80 12.12 2.89
C GLY A 74 -15.04 11.51 2.24
N PRO A 75 -15.67 12.26 1.32
CA PRO A 75 -16.84 11.77 0.62
C PRO A 75 -16.47 10.57 -0.25
N ARG A 76 -17.42 9.64 -0.35
CA ARG A 76 -17.39 8.65 -1.42
C ARG A 76 -17.62 9.34 -2.76
N HIS A 77 -17.10 8.76 -3.83
CA HIS A 77 -17.43 9.20 -5.18
C HIS A 77 -18.95 9.27 -5.35
N THR A 78 -19.43 10.29 -6.04
CA THR A 78 -20.84 10.41 -6.41
C THR A 78 -21.03 9.87 -7.83
N ARG A 79 -22.30 9.63 -8.23
CA ARG A 79 -22.61 9.24 -9.61
C ARG A 79 -22.02 10.27 -10.58
N GLY A 80 -21.25 9.81 -11.56
CA GLY A 80 -20.64 10.64 -12.61
C GLY A 80 -19.17 11.02 -12.37
N THR A 81 -18.63 10.82 -11.16
CA THR A 81 -17.18 10.95 -10.89
C THR A 81 -16.54 9.57 -10.85
N PRO A 82 -15.35 9.36 -11.47
CA PRO A 82 -14.61 8.12 -11.31
C PRO A 82 -14.36 7.80 -9.83
N PRO A 83 -14.40 6.51 -9.43
CA PRO A 83 -14.03 6.13 -8.06
C PRO A 83 -12.57 6.51 -7.79
N ASN A 84 -12.24 6.86 -6.54
CA ASN A 84 -10.82 7.06 -6.19
C ASN A 84 -10.18 5.69 -5.94
N VAL A 85 -9.36 5.23 -6.88
CA VAL A 85 -8.71 3.92 -6.82
C VAL A 85 -7.23 4.07 -7.10
N VAL A 86 -6.39 3.37 -6.33
CA VAL A 86 -4.98 3.12 -6.62
C VAL A 86 -4.81 1.62 -6.77
N GLU A 87 -4.40 1.16 -7.95
CA GLU A 87 -4.16 -0.25 -8.22
C GLU A 87 -2.72 -0.47 -8.71
N THR A 88 -2.04 -1.48 -8.14
CA THR A 88 -0.64 -1.76 -8.49
C THR A 88 -0.24 -3.20 -8.18
N SER A 89 0.93 -3.62 -8.67
CA SER A 89 1.49 -4.94 -8.40
C SER A 89 1.99 -5.08 -6.95
N PRO A 90 2.08 -6.31 -6.41
CA PRO A 90 2.67 -6.56 -5.08
C PRO A 90 4.06 -5.98 -4.90
N ARG A 91 4.91 -6.06 -5.94
CA ARG A 91 6.28 -5.54 -5.87
C ARG A 91 6.28 -4.02 -5.83
N THR A 92 5.57 -3.38 -6.75
CA THR A 92 5.48 -1.92 -6.84
C THR A 92 4.91 -1.31 -5.56
N TRP A 93 3.85 -1.90 -5.01
CA TRP A 93 3.32 -1.53 -3.70
C TRP A 93 4.41 -1.55 -2.62
N LEU A 94 5.15 -2.67 -2.53
CA LEU A 94 6.19 -2.81 -1.51
C LEU A 94 7.38 -1.87 -1.72
N LEU A 95 7.74 -1.53 -2.96
CA LEU A 95 8.76 -0.52 -3.24
C LEU A 95 8.32 0.88 -2.76
N MET A 96 7.04 1.23 -2.94
CA MET A 96 6.48 2.50 -2.45
C MET A 96 6.41 2.58 -0.93
N VAL A 97 5.84 1.56 -0.28
CA VAL A 97 5.71 1.58 1.20
C VAL A 97 7.06 1.54 1.91
N THR A 98 8.11 1.05 1.25
CA THR A 98 9.47 1.01 1.81
C THR A 98 10.34 2.21 1.44
N GLY A 99 9.84 3.10 0.59
CA GLY A 99 10.56 4.30 0.13
C GLY A 99 11.64 4.01 -0.91
N LEU A 100 11.70 2.78 -1.45
CA LEU A 100 12.64 2.42 -2.53
C LEU A 100 12.19 2.94 -3.90
N GLN A 101 10.92 3.33 -4.03
CA GLN A 101 10.37 4.02 -5.20
C GLN A 101 9.31 5.04 -4.72
N THR A 102 9.35 6.27 -5.23
CA THR A 102 8.31 7.26 -4.92
C THR A 102 7.01 6.94 -5.65
N TYR A 103 5.87 7.35 -5.10
CA TYR A 103 4.57 7.24 -5.77
C TYR A 103 4.58 7.87 -7.16
N ASP A 104 5.09 9.10 -7.30
CA ASP A 104 5.12 9.83 -8.57
C ASP A 104 5.97 9.12 -9.63
N ALA A 105 7.13 8.58 -9.25
CA ALA A 105 7.94 7.76 -10.15
C ALA A 105 7.23 6.48 -10.59
N ALA A 106 6.47 5.83 -9.71
CA ALA A 106 5.69 4.64 -10.05
C ALA A 106 4.52 4.97 -10.98
N LEU A 107 3.84 6.09 -10.74
CA LEU A 107 2.77 6.59 -11.59
C LEU A 107 3.30 6.99 -12.99
N GLY A 108 4.38 7.78 -13.03
CA GLY A 108 5.02 8.21 -14.27
C GLY A 108 5.57 7.06 -15.13
N ALA A 109 5.96 5.94 -14.49
CA ALA A 109 6.36 4.72 -15.17
C ALA A 109 5.19 3.82 -15.61
N GLY A 110 3.94 4.18 -15.31
CA GLY A 110 2.76 3.34 -15.56
C GLY A 110 2.70 2.08 -14.69
N ALA A 111 3.44 2.03 -13.59
CA ALA A 111 3.45 0.91 -12.65
C ALA A 111 2.32 0.98 -11.61
N VAL A 112 1.67 2.14 -11.50
CA VAL A 112 0.47 2.39 -10.69
C VAL A 112 -0.62 2.90 -11.62
N ASP A 113 -1.81 2.31 -11.53
CA ASP A 113 -3.03 2.86 -12.11
C ASP A 113 -3.76 3.65 -11.00
N ALA A 114 -3.95 4.95 -11.22
CA ALA A 114 -4.60 5.85 -10.28
C ALA A 114 -5.77 6.56 -10.98
N SER A 115 -6.95 6.48 -10.37
CA SER A 115 -8.16 7.15 -10.86
C SER A 115 -8.82 7.94 -9.74
N GLY A 116 -9.48 9.05 -10.11
CA GLY A 116 -10.12 9.95 -9.16
C GLY A 116 -9.16 10.92 -8.46
N HIS A 117 -9.64 12.14 -8.22
CA HIS A 117 -8.86 13.28 -7.69
C HIS A 117 -8.25 13.08 -6.28
N ARG A 118 -8.62 12.03 -5.54
CA ARG A 118 -8.10 11.78 -4.19
C ARG A 118 -7.12 10.61 -4.13
N ALA A 119 -6.90 9.91 -5.24
CA ALA A 119 -5.96 8.79 -5.30
C ALA A 119 -4.53 9.22 -4.94
N GLU A 120 -4.14 10.44 -5.33
CA GLU A 120 -2.82 11.02 -5.02
C GLU A 120 -2.55 11.22 -3.52
N LEU A 121 -3.59 11.35 -2.69
CA LEU A 121 -3.44 11.48 -1.23
C LEU A 121 -2.78 10.25 -0.59
N VAL A 122 -2.76 9.10 -1.29
CA VAL A 122 -1.99 7.92 -0.84
C VAL A 122 -0.49 8.21 -0.80
N ALA A 123 0.02 9.10 -1.66
CA ALA A 123 1.42 9.47 -1.72
C ALA A 123 1.90 10.17 -0.42
N GLU A 124 1.03 10.97 0.22
CA GLU A 124 1.32 11.69 1.46
C GLU A 124 1.57 10.76 2.65
N LEU A 125 1.14 9.51 2.55
CA LEU A 125 1.30 8.48 3.58
C LEU A 125 2.57 7.64 3.37
N MET A 126 3.30 7.85 2.28
CA MET A 126 4.51 7.07 1.95
C MET A 126 5.78 7.81 2.36
N PRO A 127 6.84 7.10 2.81
CA PRO A 127 6.89 5.65 3.07
C PRO A 127 6.28 5.25 4.43
N LEU A 128 5.74 4.03 4.51
CA LEU A 128 5.18 3.47 5.75
C LEU A 128 6.23 2.71 6.59
N VAL A 129 7.16 2.02 5.93
CA VAL A 129 8.18 1.15 6.56
C VAL A 129 9.53 1.36 5.85
N PRO A 130 10.23 2.46 6.10
CA PRO A 130 11.47 2.79 5.39
C PRO A 130 12.53 1.69 5.48
N LEU A 131 13.10 1.29 4.33
CA LEU A 131 14.27 0.41 4.24
C LEU A 131 15.54 1.15 3.78
N GLY A 132 15.39 2.27 3.07
CA GLY A 132 16.50 3.19 2.74
C GLY A 132 16.83 4.15 3.88
N PRO A 133 17.89 4.97 3.75
CA PRO A 133 18.09 6.10 4.64
C PRO A 133 16.83 6.98 4.60
N ALA A 134 16.41 7.50 5.76
CA ALA A 134 15.33 8.48 5.79
C ALA A 134 15.67 9.59 4.79
N ALA A 135 14.73 9.95 3.92
CA ALA A 135 14.90 11.13 3.07
C ALA A 135 15.26 12.32 3.99
N PRO A 136 16.23 13.16 3.58
CA PRO A 136 16.70 14.27 4.41
C PRO A 136 15.58 15.26 4.78
#